data_AF-A0A519ZX77-F1
#
_entry.id   AF-A0A519ZX77-F1
#
_cell.length_a   1.000
_cell.length_b   1.000
_cell.length_c   1.000
_cell.angle_alpha   90.00
_cell.angle_beta   90.00
_cell.angle_gamma   90.00
#
_symmetry.space_group_name_H-M   'P 1'
#
loop_
_entity.id
_entity.type
_entity.pdbx_description
1 polymer ?
#
loop_
_entity_poly.entity_id
_entity_poly.type
_entity_poly.pdbx_seq_one_letter_code
_entity_poly.pdbx_strand_id
1 'polypeptide(L)'
;MSPGSSPVTTAASPPTILSNRLLNMQESATIAMAKKSRELAAKGVDVINLSFGEPDFQTPQYIKDAAKQALDDGFTFYTPVPGYLDLRQAICDKFQRDNNLTYK
;
A
#
# COMPACT_ATOMS: atom_id res chain seq x y z
N MET A 1 61.41 -26.83 2.91
CA MET A 1 60.11 -26.87 3.59
C MET A 1 59.45 -25.51 3.42
N SER A 2 58.42 -25.44 2.58
CA SER A 2 57.35 -24.43 2.55
C SER A 2 56.72 -24.29 3.96
N PRO A 3 55.95 -23.21 4.30
CA PRO A 3 55.11 -22.45 3.36
C PRO A 3 55.08 -20.93 3.52
N GLY A 4 54.79 -20.27 2.39
CA GLY A 4 54.03 -19.02 2.39
C GLY A 4 52.53 -19.28 2.50
N SER A 5 51.80 -18.31 3.02
CA SER A 5 50.34 -18.19 2.92
C SER A 5 49.97 -16.84 3.58
N SER A 6 49.97 -15.75 2.81
CA SER A 6 48.80 -15.17 2.12
C SER A 6 48.19 -14.02 2.95
N PRO A 7 47.91 -12.86 2.34
CA PRO A 7 47.14 -11.82 2.99
C PRO A 7 45.72 -12.35 3.28
N VAL A 8 45.16 -11.97 4.42
CA VAL A 8 43.75 -12.18 4.75
C VAL A 8 42.93 -11.38 3.73
N THR A 9 42.48 -12.06 2.68
CA THR A 9 41.35 -11.63 1.87
C THR A 9 40.11 -11.81 2.71
N THR A 10 39.69 -10.77 3.45
CA THR A 10 38.32 -10.73 3.96
C THR A 10 37.41 -10.51 2.77
N ALA A 11 36.67 -11.56 2.43
CA ALA A 11 35.77 -11.66 1.30
C ALA A 11 34.84 -10.44 1.20
N ALA A 12 34.72 -9.87 0.01
CA ALA A 12 33.66 -8.95 -0.33
C ALA A 12 32.31 -9.63 -0.08
N SER A 13 31.47 -9.02 0.76
CA SER A 13 30.06 -9.40 0.91
C SER A 13 29.40 -9.50 -0.46
N PRO A 14 28.51 -10.47 -0.70
CA PRO A 14 27.93 -10.70 -2.03
C PRO A 14 27.23 -9.42 -2.53
N PRO A 15 27.31 -9.10 -3.83
CA PRO A 15 26.70 -7.90 -4.37
C PRO A 15 25.19 -7.99 -4.15
N THR A 16 24.66 -7.08 -3.34
CA THR A 16 23.23 -6.96 -3.11
C THR A 16 22.58 -6.59 -4.44
N ILE A 17 21.69 -7.43 -4.98
CA ILE A 17 20.93 -7.17 -6.22
C ILE A 17 19.96 -5.97 -6.04
N LEU A 18 19.85 -5.45 -4.81
CA LEU A 18 18.99 -4.34 -4.44
C LEU A 18 19.65 -3.00 -4.76
N SER A 19 18.85 -2.08 -5.31
CA SER A 19 19.29 -0.71 -5.54
C SER A 19 19.59 0.05 -4.24
N ASN A 20 20.54 0.98 -4.29
CA ASN A 20 20.88 1.86 -3.15
C ASN A 20 19.66 2.63 -2.61
N ARG A 21 18.68 2.96 -3.46
CA ARG A 21 17.43 3.63 -3.03
C ARG A 21 16.60 2.76 -2.09
N LEU A 22 16.54 1.45 -2.34
CA LEU A 22 15.85 0.51 -1.46
C LEU A 22 16.61 0.31 -0.15
N LEU A 23 17.95 0.20 -0.22
CA LEU A 23 18.78 0.03 0.98
C LEU A 23 18.70 1.22 1.94
N ASN A 24 18.43 2.42 1.42
CA ASN A 24 18.29 3.65 2.20
C ASN A 24 16.84 3.91 2.68
N MET A 25 15.87 3.05 2.31
CA MET A 25 14.47 3.23 2.70
C MET A 25 14.24 2.64 4.09
N GLN A 26 13.73 3.44 5.02
CA GLN A 26 13.42 2.97 6.37
C GLN A 26 12.12 2.14 6.37
N GLU A 27 12.05 1.20 7.32
CA GLU A 27 10.81 0.46 7.56
C GLU A 27 9.71 1.41 8.08
N SER A 28 8.48 1.21 7.59
CA SER A 28 7.34 2.01 8.04
C SER A 28 7.00 1.69 9.50
N ALA A 29 7.16 2.69 10.38
CA ALA A 29 6.78 2.58 11.78
C ALA A 29 5.30 2.20 11.96
N THR A 30 4.40 2.70 11.09
CA THR A 30 2.97 2.37 11.11
C THR A 30 2.72 0.89 10.81
N ILE A 31 3.42 0.33 9.82
CA ILE A 31 3.27 -1.09 9.47
C ILE A 31 3.87 -1.99 10.56
N ALA A 32 5.02 -1.62 11.11
CA ALA A 32 5.65 -2.35 12.21
C ALA A 32 4.73 -2.40 13.45
N MET A 33 4.12 -1.28 13.81
CA MET A 33 3.18 -1.20 14.94
C MET A 33 1.90 -2.01 14.69
N ALA A 34 1.33 -1.90 13.48
CA ALA A 34 0.20 -2.71 13.05
C ALA A 34 0.47 -4.22 13.16
N LYS A 35 1.65 -4.66 12.70
CA LYS A 35 2.07 -6.07 12.80
C LYS A 35 2.16 -6.52 14.26
N LYS A 36 2.82 -5.72 15.11
CA LYS A 36 2.97 -6.03 16.54
C LYS A 36 1.62 -6.08 17.26
N SER A 37 0.70 -5.18 16.95
CA SER A 37 -0.67 -5.19 17.48
C SER A 37 -1.41 -6.49 17.13
N ARG A 38 -1.34 -6.94 15.86
CA ARG A 38 -1.94 -8.22 15.44
C ARG A 38 -1.29 -9.43 16.13
N GLU A 39 0.03 -9.44 16.28
CA GLU A 39 0.76 -10.51 16.96
C GLU A 39 0.39 -10.63 18.44
N LEU A 40 0.18 -9.50 19.12
CA LEU A 40 -0.26 -9.47 20.52
C LEU A 40 -1.73 -9.91 20.67
N ALA A 41 -2.61 -9.44 19.79
CA ALA A 41 -4.00 -9.88 19.74
C ALA A 41 -4.12 -11.40 19.51
N ALA A 42 -3.31 -11.96 18.59
CA ALA A 42 -3.26 -13.39 18.33
C ALA A 42 -2.76 -14.22 19.53
N LYS A 43 -2.01 -13.61 20.45
CA LYS A 43 -1.57 -14.23 21.72
C LYS A 43 -2.59 -14.08 22.85
N GLY A 44 -3.78 -13.55 22.55
CA GLY A 44 -4.86 -13.34 23.52
C GLY A 44 -4.70 -12.09 24.39
N VAL A 45 -3.79 -11.19 24.05
CA VAL A 45 -3.69 -9.88 24.70
C VAL A 45 -4.80 -8.98 24.17
N ASP A 46 -5.54 -8.32 25.06
CA ASP A 46 -6.51 -7.31 24.67
C ASP A 46 -5.78 -6.04 24.18
N VAL A 47 -5.90 -5.75 22.88
CA VAL A 47 -5.15 -4.67 22.21
C VAL A 47 -6.14 -3.69 21.60
N ILE A 48 -6.20 -2.49 22.16
CA ILE A 48 -6.92 -1.37 21.55
C ILE A 48 -6.02 -0.73 20.49
N ASN A 49 -6.35 -0.93 19.22
CA ASN A 49 -5.57 -0.40 18.11
C ASN A 49 -6.03 1.02 17.75
N LEU A 50 -5.23 2.02 18.13
CA LEU A 50 -5.42 3.43 17.80
C LEU A 50 -4.45 3.90 16.70
N SER A 51 -3.81 2.97 16.00
CA SER A 51 -2.74 3.27 15.03
C SER A 51 -3.23 3.32 13.58
N PHE A 52 -4.46 2.88 13.30
CA PHE A 52 -5.04 2.92 11.97
C PHE A 52 -5.97 4.12 11.79
N GLY A 53 -5.83 4.82 10.66
CA GLY A 53 -6.70 5.92 10.26
C GLY A 53 -7.86 5.49 9.36
N GLU A 54 -8.17 4.19 9.28
CA GLU A 54 -9.35 3.73 8.55
C GLU A 54 -10.60 3.90 9.42
N PRO A 55 -11.73 4.38 8.87
CA PRO A 55 -12.96 4.47 9.64
C PRO A 55 -13.53 3.11 10.04
N ASP A 56 -14.28 3.07 11.14
CA ASP A 56 -14.93 1.87 11.69
C ASP A 56 -16.26 1.50 11.00
N PHE A 57 -16.79 2.38 10.14
CA PHE A 57 -18.02 2.13 9.41
C PHE A 57 -17.79 1.25 8.17
N GLN A 58 -18.79 0.42 7.88
CA GLN A 58 -18.81 -0.33 6.63
C GLN A 58 -19.08 0.59 5.43
N THR A 59 -18.55 0.21 4.27
CA THR A 59 -18.90 0.84 2.99
C THR A 59 -20.43 0.89 2.81
N PRO A 60 -21.02 2.06 2.46
CA PRO A 60 -22.45 2.20 2.22
C PRO A 60 -23.02 1.20 1.22
N GLN A 61 -24.26 0.77 1.44
CA GLN A 61 -24.89 -0.33 0.66
C GLN A 61 -24.96 -0.04 -0.84
N TYR A 62 -25.33 1.19 -1.22
CA TYR A 62 -25.43 1.57 -2.63
C TYR A 62 -24.09 1.48 -3.39
N ILE A 63 -22.95 1.66 -2.69
CA ILE A 63 -21.61 1.50 -3.28
C ILE A 63 -21.32 0.01 -3.49
N LYS A 64 -21.66 -0.83 -2.51
CA LYS A 64 -21.54 -2.29 -2.63
C LYS A 64 -22.37 -2.84 -3.78
N ASP A 65 -23.59 -2.32 -3.96
CA ASP A 65 -24.49 -2.76 -5.02
C ASP A 65 -24.02 -2.30 -6.40
N ALA A 66 -23.52 -1.06 -6.53
CA ALA A 66 -22.90 -0.59 -7.78
C ALA A 66 -21.67 -1.44 -8.18
N ALA A 67 -20.85 -1.84 -7.20
CA ALA A 67 -19.71 -2.72 -7.44
C ALA A 67 -20.13 -4.13 -7.90
N LYS A 68 -21.20 -4.69 -7.32
CA LYS A 68 -21.77 -5.97 -7.78
C LYS A 68 -22.31 -5.86 -9.20
N GLN A 69 -23.07 -4.81 -9.48
CA GLN A 69 -23.61 -4.57 -10.82
C GLN A 69 -22.48 -4.44 -11.85
N ALA A 70 -21.40 -3.72 -11.52
CA ALA A 70 -20.24 -3.61 -12.41
C ALA A 70 -19.59 -4.98 -12.69
N LEU A 71 -19.56 -5.90 -11.71
CA LEU A 71 -19.11 -7.27 -11.92
C LEU A 71 -20.06 -8.04 -12.85
N ASP A 72 -21.37 -7.93 -12.63
CA ASP A 72 -22.40 -8.58 -13.46
C ASP A 72 -22.38 -8.05 -14.90
N ASP A 73 -22.10 -6.77 -15.09
CA ASP A 73 -21.99 -6.09 -16.40
C ASP A 73 -20.62 -6.31 -17.09
N GLY A 74 -19.70 -7.05 -16.46
CA GLY A 74 -18.41 -7.41 -17.06
C GLY A 74 -17.34 -6.32 -17.04
N PHE A 75 -17.40 -5.35 -16.12
CA PHE A 75 -16.34 -4.35 -15.90
C PHE A 75 -15.12 -4.96 -15.18
N THR A 76 -14.50 -5.97 -15.80
CA THR A 76 -13.37 -6.74 -15.24
C THR A 76 -12.08 -6.60 -16.05
N PHE A 77 -12.12 -5.86 -17.16
CA PHE A 77 -10.99 -5.66 -18.06
C PHE A 77 -10.31 -4.31 -17.84
N TYR A 78 -9.20 -4.08 -18.55
CA TYR A 78 -8.41 -2.87 -18.41
C TYR A 78 -9.25 -1.60 -18.52
N THR A 79 -9.08 -0.73 -17.54
CA THR A 79 -9.58 0.64 -17.60
C THR A 79 -8.65 1.46 -18.49
N PRO A 80 -9.12 2.61 -19.02
CA PRO A 80 -8.21 3.62 -19.54
C PRO A 80 -7.16 3.99 -18.48
N VAL A 81 -5.92 4.30 -18.89
CA VAL A 81 -4.85 4.77 -17.98
C VAL A 81 -5.30 5.92 -17.05
N PRO A 82 -6.03 6.95 -17.53
CA PRO A 82 -6.51 8.01 -16.65
C PRO A 82 -7.73 7.61 -15.80
N GLY A 83 -8.29 6.41 -15.98
CA GLY A 83 -9.57 5.97 -15.40
C GLY A 83 -10.76 6.18 -16.33
N TYR A 84 -11.91 5.61 -15.95
CA TYR A 84 -13.15 5.77 -16.70
C TYR A 84 -13.61 7.23 -16.75
N LEU A 85 -14.24 7.62 -17.87
CA LEU A 85 -14.60 9.02 -18.13
C LEU A 85 -15.68 9.52 -17.17
N ASP A 86 -16.68 8.68 -16.90
CA ASP A 86 -17.78 8.94 -15.96
C ASP A 86 -17.27 9.21 -14.54
N LEU A 87 -16.33 8.40 -14.03
CA LEU A 87 -15.71 8.61 -12.73
C LEU A 87 -14.93 9.94 -12.70
N ARG A 88 -14.16 10.23 -13.75
CA ARG A 88 -13.42 11.50 -13.84
C ARG A 88 -14.35 12.70 -13.86
N GLN A 89 -15.45 12.65 -14.60
CA GLN A 89 -16.45 13.72 -14.62
C GLN A 89 -17.11 13.90 -13.24
N ALA A 90 -17.50 12.80 -12.58
CA ALA A 90 -18.08 12.85 -11.25
C ALA A 90 -17.11 13.47 -10.21
N ILE A 91 -15.80 13.22 -10.34
CA ILE A 91 -14.77 13.85 -9.52
C ILE A 91 -14.67 15.36 -9.81
N CYS A 92 -14.68 15.78 -11.08
CA CYS A 92 -14.71 17.19 -11.45
C CYS A 92 -15.94 17.90 -10.87
N ASP A 93 -17.11 17.29 -10.99
CA ASP A 93 -18.37 17.84 -10.47
C ASP A 93 -18.35 17.94 -8.94
N LYS A 94 -17.77 16.94 -8.25
CA LYS A 94 -17.56 16.96 -6.80
C LYS A 94 -16.62 18.09 -6.38
N PHE A 95 -15.52 18.31 -7.10
CA PHE A 95 -14.61 19.43 -6.83
C PHE A 95 -15.25 20.79 -7.09
N GLN A 96 -16.08 20.92 -8.12
CA GLN A 96 -16.84 22.13 -8.35
C GLN A 96 -17.82 22.40 -7.21
N ARG A 97 -18.61 21.39 -6.82
CA ARG A 97 -19.64 21.51 -5.77
C ARG A 97 -19.06 21.79 -4.38
N ASP A 98 -18.03 21.04 -3.99
CA ASP A 98 -17.54 21.04 -2.61
C ASP A 98 -16.35 22.00 -2.41
N ASN A 99 -15.64 22.34 -3.49
CA ASN A 99 -14.38 23.09 -3.41
C ASN A 99 -14.35 24.33 -4.33
N ASN A 100 -15.38 24.59 -5.14
CA ASN A 100 -15.42 25.66 -6.15
C ASN A 100 -14.26 25.60 -7.16
N LEU A 101 -13.76 24.40 -7.46
CA LEU A 101 -12.68 24.18 -8.41
C LEU A 101 -13.22 23.63 -9.72
N THR A 102 -13.00 24.36 -10.82
CA THR A 102 -13.38 23.94 -12.17
C THR A 102 -12.21 23.28 -12.88
N TYR A 103 -12.39 22.01 -13.27
CA TYR A 103 -11.47 21.26 -14.11
C TYR A 103 -12.12 21.02 -15.48
N LYS A 104 -11.36 21.25 -16.55
CA LYS A 104 -11.78 21.07 -17.95
C LYS A 104 -11.15 19.83 -18.54
#